data_AF-A0A838LI93-F1
#
_entry.id   AF-A0A838LI93-F1
#
_cell.length_a   1.000
_cell.length_b   1.000
_cell.length_c   1.000
_cell.angle_alpha   90.00
_cell.angle_beta   90.00
_cell.angle_gamma   90.00
#
_symmetry.space_group_name_H-M   'P 1'
#
loop_
_entity.id
_entity.type
_entity.pdbx_description
1 polymer ?
#
loop_
_entity_poly.entity_id
_entity_poly.type
_entity_poly.pdbx_seq_one_letter_code
_entity_poly.pdbx_strand_id
1 'polypeptide(L)' 'MSGTGNDVDAIQADVERTREELAETVDLLAAKLDVKARVRDQVTTADGRPTPAVLAVAGALAGLVALVVVLKIRRR' A
#
# COMPACT_ATOMS: atom_id res chain seq x y z
N MET A 1 -50.63 -16.18 -3.88
CA MET A 1 -49.21 -16.43 -3.56
C MET A 1 -48.34 -15.68 -4.55
N SER A 2 -48.40 -14.34 -4.55
CA SER A 2 -47.76 -13.50 -5.59
C SER A 2 -46.70 -12.53 -5.04
N GLY A 3 -46.27 -12.69 -3.77
CA GLY A 3 -45.26 -11.82 -3.14
C GLY A 3 -43.82 -12.21 -3.49
N THR A 4 -43.51 -13.51 -3.51
CA THR A 4 -42.13 -14.00 -3.60
C THR A 4 -41.40 -13.66 -4.89
N GLY A 5 -42.09 -13.59 -6.05
CA GLY A 5 -41.44 -13.23 -7.32
C GLY A 5 -40.91 -11.79 -7.34
N ASN A 6 -41.73 -10.85 -6.87
CA ASN A 6 -41.37 -9.44 -6.80
C ASN A 6 -40.24 -9.17 -5.79
N ASP A 7 -40.18 -9.95 -4.70
CA ASP A 7 -39.10 -9.86 -3.71
C ASP A 7 -37.75 -10.37 -4.26
N VAL A 8 -37.77 -11.43 -5.08
CA VAL A 8 -36.55 -11.96 -5.71
C VAL A 8 -36.00 -10.99 -6.76
N ASP A 9 -36.87 -10.40 -7.57
CA ASP A 9 -36.48 -9.41 -8.57
C ASP A 9 -35.88 -8.15 -7.92
N ALA A 10 -36.45 -7.72 -6.79
CA ALA A 10 -35.92 -6.60 -6.02
C ALA A 10 -34.52 -6.89 -5.42
N ILE A 11 -34.29 -8.10 -4.90
CA ILE A 11 -32.98 -8.50 -4.37
C ILE A 11 -31.93 -8.59 -5.49
N GLN A 12 -32.28 -9.09 -6.68
CA GLN A 12 -31.35 -9.10 -7.81
C GLN A 12 -30.94 -7.68 -8.22
N ALA A 13 -31.89 -6.76 -8.30
CA ALA A 13 -31.61 -5.36 -8.62
C ALA A 13 -30.68 -4.70 -7.59
N ASP A 14 -30.85 -5.02 -6.30
CA ASP A 14 -29.97 -4.54 -5.25
C ASP A 14 -28.56 -5.13 -5.35
N VAL A 15 -28.44 -6.44 -5.65
CA VAL A 15 -27.12 -7.08 -5.82
C VAL A 15 -26.35 -6.48 -7.00
N GLU A 16 -27.01 -6.22 -8.12
CA GLU A 16 -26.35 -5.63 -9.29
C GLU A 16 -25.88 -4.20 -8.98
N ARG A 17 -26.70 -3.40 -8.29
CA ARG A 17 -26.31 -2.05 -7.82
C ARG A 17 -25.10 -2.10 -6.89
N THR A 18 -25.11 -3.00 -5.91
CA THR A 18 -24.00 -3.14 -4.96
C THR A 18 -22.72 -3.65 -5.62
N ARG A 19 -22.82 -4.49 -6.67
CA ARG A 19 -21.64 -4.92 -7.45
C ARG A 19 -20.98 -3.75 -8.17
N GLU A 20 -21.75 -2.83 -8.73
CA GLU A 20 -21.23 -1.62 -9.37
C GLU A 20 -20.51 -0.73 -8.35
N GLU A 21 -21.09 -0.52 -7.16
CA GLU A 21 -20.46 0.26 -6.07
C GLU A 21 -19.17 -0.37 -5.54
N LEU A 22 -19.10 -1.71 -5.45
CA LEU A 22 -17.91 -2.43 -5.00
C LEU A 22 -16.80 -2.45 -6.06
N ALA A 23 -17.14 -2.39 -7.36
CA ALA A 23 -16.16 -2.42 -8.44
C ALA A 23 -15.16 -1.27 -8.33
N GLU A 24 -15.64 -0.04 -8.08
CA GLU A 24 -14.79 1.13 -7.87
C GLU A 24 -13.84 0.92 -6.68
N THR A 25 -14.34 0.35 -5.60
CA THR A 25 -13.55 0.08 -4.40
C THR A 25 -12.46 -0.96 -4.68
N VAL A 26 -12.79 -2.04 -5.38
CA VAL A 26 -11.82 -3.08 -5.76
C VAL A 26 -10.72 -2.51 -6.65
N ASP A 27 -11.07 -1.67 -7.63
CA ASP A 27 -10.10 -1.02 -8.52
C ASP A 27 -9.13 -0.11 -7.75
N LEU A 28 -9.65 0.68 -6.80
CA LEU A 28 -8.82 1.52 -5.93
C LEU A 28 -7.89 0.69 -5.03
N LEU A 29 -8.37 -0.44 -4.49
CA LEU A 29 -7.54 -1.34 -3.70
C LEU A 29 -6.45 -2.00 -4.56
N ALA A 30 -6.80 -2.46 -5.77
CA ALA A 30 -5.86 -3.03 -6.72
C ALA A 30 -4.75 -2.03 -7.08
N ALA A 31 -5.13 -0.78 -7.39
CA ALA A 31 -4.17 0.30 -7.66
C ALA A 31 -3.23 0.55 -6.46
N LYS A 32 -3.75 0.57 -5.22
CA LYS A 32 -2.91 0.75 -4.02
C LYS A 32 -1.96 -0.43 -3.78
N LEU A 33 -2.39 -1.66 -4.06
CA LEU A 33 -1.56 -2.85 -3.91
C LEU A 33 -0.45 -2.90 -4.96
N ASP A 34 -0.75 -2.54 -6.21
CA ASP A 34 0.22 -2.47 -7.30
C ASP A 34 1.34 -1.47 -6.97
N VAL A 35 1.00 -0.28 -6.48
CA VAL A 35 1.98 0.72 -6.06
C VAL A 35 2.91 0.18 -4.96
N LYS A 36 2.38 -0.52 -3.95
CA LYS A 36 3.21 -1.12 -2.89
C LYS A 36 4.13 -2.21 -3.42
N ALA A 37 3.63 -3.06 -4.32
CA ALA A 37 4.44 -4.10 -4.94
C ALA A 37 5.59 -3.48 -5.75
N ARG A 38 5.29 -2.46 -6.58
CA ARG A 38 6.27 -1.76 -7.41
C ARG A 38 7.34 -1.02 -6.59
N VAL A 39 6.97 -0.46 -5.44
CA VAL A 39 7.94 0.16 -4.53
C VAL A 39 8.82 -0.92 -3.90
N ARG A 40 8.22 -2.01 -3.40
CA ARG A 40 8.97 -3.12 -2.80
C ARG A 40 9.99 -3.69 -3.78
N ASP A 41 9.60 -3.96 -5.02
CA ASP A 41 10.51 -4.49 -6.05
C ASP A 41 11.66 -3.53 -6.39
N GLN A 42 11.45 -2.21 -6.31
CA GLN A 42 12.54 -1.24 -6.52
C GLN A 42 13.53 -1.18 -5.34
N VAL A 43 13.06 -1.45 -4.12
CA VAL A 43 13.87 -1.35 -2.91
C VAL A 43 14.39 -2.70 -2.42
N THR A 44 13.94 -3.82 -3.00
CA THR A 44 14.39 -5.17 -2.66
C THR A 44 14.97 -5.90 -3.87
N THR A 45 15.99 -6.72 -3.63
CA THR A 45 16.59 -7.65 -4.60
C THR A 45 15.70 -8.89 -4.73
N ALA A 46 15.91 -9.71 -5.76
CA ALA A 46 15.17 -10.96 -6.01
C ALA A 46 15.07 -11.91 -4.79
N ASP A 47 16.06 -11.88 -3.88
CA ASP A 47 16.08 -12.67 -2.63
C ASP A 47 15.32 -12.01 -1.46
N GLY A 48 14.54 -10.95 -1.71
CA GLY A 48 13.79 -10.21 -0.68
C GLY A 48 14.63 -9.30 0.21
N ARG A 49 15.94 -9.16 -0.08
CA ARG A 49 16.86 -8.31 0.69
C ARG A 49 16.80 -6.86 0.20
N PRO A 50 16.88 -5.84 1.08
CA PRO A 50 16.96 -4.45 0.64
C PRO A 50 18.14 -4.27 -0.33
N THR A 51 17.94 -3.49 -1.40
CA THR A 51 19.00 -3.26 -2.37
C THR A 51 20.19 -2.55 -1.71
N PRO A 52 21.43 -2.82 -2.15
CA PRO A 52 22.62 -2.21 -1.55
C PRO A 52 22.59 -0.67 -1.61
N ALA A 53 21.93 -0.10 -2.61
CA ALA A 53 21.70 1.33 -2.72
C ALA A 53 20.85 1.88 -1.55
N VAL A 54 19.76 1.20 -1.18
CA VAL A 54 18.89 1.61 -0.07
C VAL A 54 19.62 1.52 1.27
N LEU A 55 20.41 0.47 1.48
CA LEU A 55 21.23 0.33 2.68
C LEU A 55 22.31 1.43 2.77
N ALA A 56 22.95 1.77 1.65
CA ALA A 56 23.96 2.83 1.61
C ALA A 56 23.36 4.20 1.97
N VAL A 57 22.18 4.53 1.43
CA VAL A 57 21.47 5.79 1.76
C VAL A 57 21.07 5.83 3.23
N ALA A 58 20.49 4.75 3.76
CA ALA A 58 20.11 4.66 5.15
C ALA A 58 21.32 4.81 6.09
N GLY A 59 22.43 4.14 5.77
CA GLY A 59 23.68 4.24 6.52
C GLY A 59 24.28 5.65 6.49
N ALA A 60 24.27 6.31 5.33
CA ALA A 60 24.77 7.68 5.20
C ALA A 60 23.98 8.68 6.05
N LEU A 61 22.64 8.58 6.05
CA LEU A 61 21.77 9.42 6.88
C LEU A 61 22.01 9.17 8.37
N ALA A 62 22.08 7.92 8.80
CA ALA A 62 22.37 7.57 10.18
C ALA A 62 23.75 8.10 10.62
N GLY A 63 24.77 7.98 9.76
CA GLY A 63 26.11 8.50 10.00
C GLY A 63 26.12 10.03 10.13
N LEU A 64 25.41 10.74 9.26
CA LEU A 64 25.27 12.20 9.32
C LEU A 64 24.60 12.66 10.62
N VAL A 65 23.51 11.99 11.02
CA VAL A 65 22.82 12.30 12.28
C VAL A 65 23.74 12.06 13.47
N ALA A 66 24.43 10.92 13.52
CA ALA A 66 25.38 10.61 14.57
C ALA A 66 26.51 11.65 14.64
N LEU A 67 27.07 12.05 13.49
CA LEU A 67 28.09 13.08 13.40
C LEU A 67 27.59 14.42 13.96
N VAL A 68 26.40 14.88 13.57
CA VAL A 68 25.80 16.12 14.05
C VAL A 68 25.59 16.08 15.56
N VAL A 69 25.10 14.96 16.10
CA VAL A 69 24.90 14.76 17.54
C VAL A 69 26.23 14.84 18.28
N VAL A 70 27.26 14.13 17.80
CA VAL A 70 28.61 14.15 18.40
C VAL A 70 29.21 15.55 18.38
N LEU A 71 29.10 16.27 17.25
CA LEU A 71 29.59 17.64 17.13
C LEU A 71 28.86 18.60 18.08
N LYS A 72 27.55 18.42 18.27
CA LYS A 72 26.76 19.24 19.19
C LYS A 72 27.11 18.97 20.65
N ILE A 73 27.43 17.72 21.01
CA ILE A 73 27.89 17.35 22.36
C ILE A 73 29.28 17.91 22.63
N ARG A 74 30.21 17.85 21.66
CA ARG A 74 31.58 18.37 21.82
C ARG A 74 31.68 19.90 21.86
N ARG A 75 30.66 20.60 21.36
CA ARG A 75 30.57 22.07 21.36
C ARG A 75 29.79 22.63 22.56
N ARG A 76 29.25 21.77 23.43
CA ARG A 76 28.72 22.15 24.74
C ARG A 76 29.76 21.91 25.81
#